data_AF-A0A5F1EW91-F1
#
_entry.id   AF-A0A5F1EW91-F1
#
_cell.length_a   1.000
_cell.length_b   1.000
_cell.length_c   1.000
_cell.angle_alpha   90.00
_cell.angle_beta   90.00
_cell.angle_gamma   90.00
#
_symmetry.space_group_name_H-M   'P 1'
#
loop_
_entity.id
_entity.type
_entity.pdbx_description
1 polymer ?
#
loop_
_entity_poly.entity_id
_entity_poly.type
_entity_poly.pdbx_seq_one_letter_code
_entity_poly.pdbx_strand_id
1 'polypeptide(L)'
;MNIQCKRVYDAAEQGDGYRVLVDRLWPRGIKKTDLALDEWDKTITPSTELRKAFHGEVIDFETFREQYLAELAQHEQEGKRLADIARQQTLTLLYSAKNTTQNHALVLADWLRSL
;
A
#
# COMPACT_ATOMS: atom_id res chain seq x y z
N MET A 1 -6.69 -14.74 3.82
CA MET A 1 -5.39 -14.08 4.04
C MET A 1 -5.61 -12.91 5.01
N ASN A 2 -4.64 -12.63 5.89
CA ASN A 2 -4.75 -11.57 6.88
C ASN A 2 -4.00 -10.32 6.40
N ILE A 3 -4.75 -9.34 5.86
CA ILE A 3 -4.18 -8.08 5.35
C ILE A 3 -4.82 -6.92 6.11
N GLN A 4 -3.98 -6.03 6.61
CA GLN A 4 -4.40 -4.78 7.25
C GLN A 4 -3.64 -3.59 6.69
N CYS A 5 -4.22 -2.40 6.82
CA CYS A 5 -3.61 -1.14 6.43
C CYS A 5 -3.34 -0.32 7.69
N LYS A 6 -2.13 0.19 7.83
CA LYS A 6 -1.74 0.99 9.00
C LYS A 6 -0.98 2.23 8.57
N ARG A 7 -1.22 3.37 9.23
CA ARG A 7 -0.45 4.56 8.90
C ARG A 7 0.94 4.43 9.48
N VAL A 8 1.93 4.92 8.76
CA VAL A 8 3.34 5.00 9.21
C VAL A 8 3.54 5.86 10.47
N TYR A 9 2.54 6.67 10.83
CA TYR A 9 2.54 7.51 12.02
C TYR A 9 1.92 6.83 13.24
N ASP A 10 1.24 5.69 13.05
CA ASP A 10 0.69 4.90 14.13
C ASP A 10 1.78 3.97 14.70
N ALA A 11 1.74 3.71 16.01
CA ALA A 11 2.76 2.91 16.68
C ALA A 11 2.80 1.48 16.14
N ALA A 12 4.00 0.91 15.99
CA ALA A 12 4.17 -0.48 15.62
C ALA A 12 3.65 -1.42 16.72
N GLU A 13 2.92 -2.46 16.35
CA GLU A 13 2.35 -3.44 17.28
C GLU A 13 2.77 -4.87 16.93
N GLN A 14 2.80 -5.75 17.93
CA GLN A 14 3.17 -7.16 17.74
C GLN A 14 2.25 -7.90 16.74
N GLY A 15 0.99 -7.47 16.62
CA GLY A 15 0.03 -8.03 15.67
C GLY A 15 0.30 -7.66 14.20
N ASP A 16 1.21 -6.72 13.93
CA ASP A 16 1.42 -6.18 12.58
C ASP A 16 2.09 -7.17 11.62
N GLY A 17 2.70 -8.26 12.12
CA GLY A 17 3.34 -9.28 11.29
C GLY A 17 4.36 -8.67 10.30
N TYR A 18 4.24 -9.04 9.03
CA TYR A 18 5.10 -8.54 7.95
C TYR A 18 4.65 -7.16 7.47
N ARG A 19 5.52 -6.16 7.59
CA ARG A 19 5.22 -4.74 7.37
C ARG A 19 5.85 -4.23 6.08
N VAL A 20 5.02 -3.89 5.11
CA VAL A 20 5.48 -3.41 3.79
C VAL A 20 5.08 -1.96 3.61
N LEU A 21 6.06 -1.08 3.35
CA LEU A 21 5.79 0.28 2.92
C LEU A 21 5.30 0.28 1.48
N VAL A 22 4.09 0.78 1.26
CA VAL A 22 3.42 0.83 -0.06
C VAL A 22 3.19 2.26 -0.55
N ASP A 23 3.88 3.23 0.04
CA ASP A 23 4.02 4.55 -0.54
C ASP A 23 5.20 4.57 -1.52
N ARG A 24 4.98 5.12 -2.71
CA ARG A 24 6.06 5.33 -3.67
C ARG A 24 7.17 6.26 -3.14
N LEU A 25 6.81 7.20 -2.29
CA LEU A 25 7.72 8.17 -1.67
C LEU A 25 7.91 7.84 -0.19
N TRP A 26 9.11 8.10 0.32
CA TRP A 26 9.37 7.95 1.74
C TRP A 26 8.48 8.91 2.57
N PRO A 27 7.84 8.45 3.66
CA PRO A 27 7.02 9.31 4.50
C PRO A 27 7.75 10.54 5.04
N ARG A 28 7.07 11.67 5.06
CA ARG A 28 7.65 12.92 5.57
C ARG A 28 7.77 12.86 7.10
N GLY A 29 8.88 13.39 7.62
CA GLY A 29 9.12 13.51 9.06
C GLY A 29 9.51 12.21 9.77
N ILE A 30 9.69 11.11 9.04
CA ILE A 30 10.12 9.82 9.59
C ILE A 30 11.52 9.51 9.04
N LYS A 31 12.48 9.15 9.91
CA LYS A 31 13.79 8.66 9.45
C LYS A 31 13.68 7.20 9.02
N LYS A 32 14.54 6.79 8.08
CA LYS A 32 14.62 5.37 7.64
C LYS A 32 14.86 4.39 8.77
N THR A 33 15.62 4.80 9.78
CA THR A 33 15.93 4.00 10.98
C THR A 33 14.75 3.87 11.94
N ASP A 34 13.77 4.76 11.86
CA ASP A 34 12.72 4.89 12.87
C ASP A 34 11.42 4.21 12.41
N LEU A 35 11.28 3.95 11.10
CA LEU A 35 10.14 3.21 10.57
C LEU A 35 10.40 1.72 10.69
N ALA A 36 9.67 1.06 11.58
CA ALA A 36 9.61 -0.40 11.60
C ALA A 36 8.91 -0.86 10.31
N LEU A 37 9.67 -1.46 9.40
CA LEU A 37 9.19 -2.11 8.19
C LEU A 37 10.13 -3.27 7.85
N ASP A 38 9.61 -4.30 7.19
CA ASP A 38 10.39 -5.40 6.65
C ASP A 38 10.81 -5.12 5.21
N GLU A 39 9.95 -4.44 4.44
CA GLU A 39 10.19 -4.15 3.03
C GLU A 39 9.60 -2.81 2.58
N TRP A 40 10.23 -2.16 1.60
CA TRP A 40 9.67 -1.04 0.84
C TRP A 40 9.44 -1.46 -0.61
N ASP A 41 8.22 -1.92 -0.90
CA ASP A 41 7.84 -2.38 -2.22
C ASP A 41 7.24 -1.24 -3.04
N LYS A 42 8.00 -0.77 -4.04
CA LYS A 42 7.58 0.29 -4.96
C LYS A 42 6.87 -0.24 -6.20
N THR A 43 6.96 -1.54 -6.47
CA THR A 43 6.46 -2.17 -7.69
C THR A 43 4.94 -2.19 -7.68
N ILE A 44 4.35 -2.45 -6.50
CA ILE A 44 2.90 -2.45 -6.28
C ILE A 44 2.34 -1.07 -5.89
N THR A 45 3.08 0.02 -6.08
CA THR A 45 2.60 1.39 -5.75
C THR A 45 2.02 2.07 -6.99
N PRO A 46 1.06 3.00 -6.84
CA PRO A 46 0.54 3.73 -7.99
C PRO A 46 1.66 4.51 -8.67
N SER A 47 1.60 4.61 -10.00
CA SER A 47 2.58 5.36 -10.77
C SER A 47 2.67 6.83 -10.31
N THR A 48 3.79 7.47 -10.63
CA THR A 48 4.00 8.87 -10.28
C THR A 48 2.92 9.77 -10.89
N GLU A 49 2.47 9.46 -12.10
CA GLU A 49 1.46 10.22 -12.84
C GLU A 49 0.08 10.05 -12.21
N LEU A 50 -0.34 8.80 -11.98
CA LEU A 50 -1.62 8.48 -11.35
C LEU A 50 -1.72 9.08 -9.94
N ARG A 51 -0.65 8.95 -9.14
CA ARG A 51 -0.56 9.57 -7.82
C ARG A 51 -0.71 11.10 -7.88
N LYS A 52 -0.09 11.75 -8.86
CA LYS A 52 -0.19 13.21 -9.03
C LYS A 52 -1.60 13.63 -9.44
N ALA A 53 -2.23 12.90 -10.36
CA ALA A 53 -3.59 13.18 -10.82
C ALA A 53 -4.60 13.12 -9.66
N PHE A 54 -4.52 12.05 -8.85
CA PHE A 54 -5.42 11.90 -7.70
C PHE A 54 -5.16 12.94 -6.60
N HIS A 55 -3.90 13.22 -6.25
CA HIS A 55 -3.59 14.26 -5.25
C HIS A 55 -3.83 15.69 -5.73
N GLY A 56 -3.83 15.90 -7.05
CA GLY A 56 -4.18 17.18 -7.67
C GLY A 56 -5.68 17.34 -7.89
N GLU A 57 -6.51 16.40 -7.43
CA GLU A 57 -7.98 16.40 -7.61
C GLU A 57 -8.40 16.47 -9.09
N VAL A 58 -7.53 16.00 -10.01
CA VAL A 58 -7.79 15.94 -11.44
C VAL A 58 -8.73 14.79 -11.78
N ILE A 59 -8.67 13.72 -10.98
CA ILE A 59 -9.54 12.54 -11.07
C ILE A 59 -10.14 12.24 -9.71
N ASP A 60 -11.32 11.63 -9.69
CA ASP A 60 -11.94 11.13 -8.48
C ASP A 60 -11.30 9.80 -8.00
N PHE A 61 -11.74 9.33 -6.83
CA PHE A 61 -11.23 8.11 -6.25
C PHE A 61 -11.62 6.85 -7.04
N GLU A 62 -12.79 6.86 -7.68
CA GLU A 62 -13.27 5.72 -8.49
C GLU A 62 -12.39 5.53 -9.73
N THR A 63 -12.15 6.60 -10.47
CA THR A 63 -11.23 6.64 -11.61
C THR A 63 -9.81 6.26 -11.19
N PHE A 64 -9.34 6.79 -10.04
CA PHE A 64 -8.03 6.42 -9.49
C PHE A 64 -7.95 4.91 -9.20
N ARG A 65 -8.98 4.34 -8.58
CA ARG A 65 -9.05 2.91 -8.26
C ARG A 65 -8.98 2.05 -9.51
N GLU A 66 -9.75 2.37 -10.55
CA GLU A 66 -9.74 1.63 -11.80
C GLU A 66 -8.37 1.63 -12.48
N GLN A 67 -7.76 2.82 -12.62
CA GLN A 67 -6.44 2.94 -13.23
C GLN A 67 -5.36 2.24 -12.40
N TYR A 68 -5.44 2.33 -11.07
CA TYR A 68 -4.47 1.67 -10.21
C TYR A 68 -4.60 0.14 -10.26
N LEU A 69 -5.83 -0.41 -10.33
CA LEU A 69 -6.04 -1.85 -10.53
C LEU A 69 -5.46 -2.33 -11.86
N ALA A 70 -5.56 -1.51 -12.92
CA ALA A 70 -4.93 -1.82 -14.20
C ALA A 70 -3.39 -1.83 -14.11
N GLU A 71 -2.78 -0.91 -13.36
CA GLU A 71 -1.34 -0.94 -13.07
C GLU A 71 -0.95 -2.20 -12.27
N LEU A 72 -1.73 -2.55 -11.23
CA LEU A 72 -1.47 -3.73 -10.41
C LEU A 72 -1.57 -5.04 -11.20
N ALA A 73 -2.49 -5.13 -12.17
CA ALA A 73 -2.60 -6.30 -13.05
C ALA A 73 -1.31 -6.58 -13.85
N GLN A 74 -0.49 -5.56 -14.12
CA GLN A 74 0.82 -5.75 -14.77
C GLN A 74 1.89 -6.31 -13.82
N HIS A 75 1.61 -6.28 -12.51
CA HIS A 75 2.51 -6.70 -11.43
C HIS A 75 1.94 -7.89 -10.64
N GLU A 76 1.17 -8.75 -11.30
CA GLU A 76 0.48 -9.89 -10.67
C GLU A 76 1.44 -10.85 -9.94
N GLN A 77 2.65 -11.07 -10.46
CA GLN A 77 3.66 -11.91 -9.79
C GLN A 77 4.07 -11.36 -8.42
N GLU A 78 4.25 -10.04 -8.33
CA GLU A 78 4.59 -9.36 -7.09
C GLU A 78 3.41 -9.40 -6.11
N GLY A 79 2.19 -9.16 -6.63
CA GLY A 79 0.97 -9.33 -5.86
C GLY A 79 0.80 -10.72 -5.28
N LYS A 80 1.08 -11.76 -6.07
CA LYS A 80 1.05 -13.16 -5.62
C LYS A 80 2.06 -13.43 -4.50
N ARG A 81 3.28 -12.90 -4.58
CA ARG A 81 4.27 -13.00 -3.50
C ARG A 81 3.74 -12.41 -2.19
N LEU A 82 3.18 -11.20 -2.24
CA LEU A 82 2.59 -10.56 -1.05
C LEU A 82 1.36 -11.31 -0.53
N ALA A 83 0.49 -11.80 -1.42
CA ALA A 83 -0.66 -12.61 -1.05
C ALA A 83 -0.23 -13.92 -0.36
N ASP A 84 0.85 -14.56 -0.80
CA ASP A 84 1.41 -15.76 -0.15
C ASP A 84 1.95 -15.44 1.25
N ILE A 85 2.62 -14.31 1.44
CA ILE A 85 3.02 -13.83 2.78
C ILE A 85 1.76 -13.63 3.65
N ALA A 86 0.72 -12.98 3.11
CA ALA A 86 -0.54 -12.74 3.82
C ALA A 86 -1.36 -14.01 4.12
N ARG A 87 -1.07 -15.13 3.44
CA ARG A 87 -1.64 -16.45 3.75
C ARG A 87 -0.91 -17.13 4.91
N GLN A 88 0.36 -16.81 5.12
CA GLN A 88 1.20 -17.41 6.19
C GLN A 88 1.18 -16.59 7.49
N GLN A 89 1.08 -15.27 7.39
CA GLN A 89 1.08 -14.35 8.54
C GLN A 89 0.29 -13.06 8.24
N THR A 90 0.13 -12.19 9.23
CA THR A 90 -0.42 -10.85 8.99
C THR A 90 0.48 -10.07 8.05
N LEU A 91 -0.09 -9.50 6.99
CA LEU A 91 0.55 -8.51 6.13
C LEU A 91 0.00 -7.11 6.46
N THR A 92 0.87 -6.22 6.90
CA THR A 92 0.55 -4.81 7.17
C THR A 92 1.06 -3.92 6.06
N LEU A 93 0.13 -3.32 5.31
CA LEU A 93 0.42 -2.32 4.29
C LEU A 93 0.56 -0.94 4.96
N LEU A 94 1.77 -0.43 5.00
CA LEU A 94 2.10 0.86 5.59
C LEU A 94 1.94 1.99 4.58
N TYR A 95 1.22 3.04 4.96
CA TYR A 95 0.97 4.21 4.12
C TYR A 95 0.99 5.53 4.91
N SER A 96 1.18 6.66 4.24
CA SER A 96 1.30 7.99 4.86
C SER A 96 0.15 8.95 4.51
N ALA A 97 -0.77 8.53 3.65
CA ALA A 97 -1.94 9.32 3.30
C ALA A 97 -2.73 9.75 4.55
N LYS A 98 -3.23 10.98 4.54
CA LYS A 98 -4.09 11.51 5.62
C LYS A 98 -5.50 10.92 5.55
N ASN A 99 -6.00 10.66 4.34
CA ASN A 99 -7.32 10.08 4.13
C ASN A 99 -7.25 8.57 4.40
N THR A 100 -7.94 8.13 5.45
CA THR A 100 -7.98 6.73 5.88
C THR A 100 -9.08 5.91 5.22
N THR A 101 -10.00 6.54 4.48
CA THR A 101 -11.14 5.88 3.82
C THR A 101 -10.97 5.77 2.31
N GLN A 102 -10.21 6.66 1.69
CA GLN A 102 -9.91 6.67 0.26
C GLN A 102 -8.41 6.86 0.04
N ASN A 103 -7.69 5.75 -0.08
CA ASN A 103 -6.25 5.74 -0.35
C ASN A 103 -5.85 4.48 -1.11
N HIS A 104 -4.65 4.51 -1.68
CA HIS A 104 -4.08 3.43 -2.48
C HIS A 104 -3.88 2.13 -1.67
N ALA A 105 -3.53 2.20 -0.38
CA ALA A 105 -3.30 1.00 0.42
C ALA A 105 -4.56 0.16 0.59
N LEU A 106 -5.74 0.79 0.67
CA LEU A 106 -7.03 0.08 0.68
C LEU A 106 -7.31 -0.62 -0.65
N VAL A 107 -7.07 0.07 -1.78
CA VAL A 107 -7.25 -0.52 -3.12
C VAL A 107 -6.32 -1.72 -3.31
N LEU A 108 -5.06 -1.58 -2.89
CA LEU A 108 -4.08 -2.67 -2.92
C LEU A 108 -4.50 -3.84 -2.03
N ALA A 109 -4.97 -3.58 -0.80
CA ALA A 109 -5.44 -4.62 0.10
C ALA A 109 -6.59 -5.43 -0.51
N ASP A 110 -7.56 -4.75 -1.14
CA ASP A 110 -8.69 -5.41 -1.79
C ASP A 110 -8.25 -6.22 -3.01
N TRP A 111 -7.33 -5.69 -3.81
CA TRP A 111 -6.76 -6.42 -4.94
C TRP A 111 -6.02 -7.68 -4.48
N LEU A 112 -5.14 -7.57 -3.49
CA LEU A 112 -4.40 -8.71 -2.93
C LEU A 112 -5.35 -9.79 -2.39
N ARG A 113 -6.46 -9.40 -1.73
CA ARG A 113 -7.48 -10.34 -1.25
C ARG A 113 -8.21 -11.08 -2.37
N SER A 114 -8.21 -10.54 -3.59
CA SER A 114 -8.82 -11.15 -4.77
C SER A 114 -7.89 -12.11 -5.54
N LEU A 115 -6.60 -12.14 -5.20
CA LEU A 115 -5.60 -13.07 -5.74
C LEU A 115 -5.57 -14.42 -5.01
#